data_AF-A0A520BKU5-F1
#
_entry.id   AF-A0A520BKU5-F1
#
_cell.length_a   1.000
_cell.length_b   1.000
_cell.length_c   1.000
_cell.angle_alpha   90.00
_cell.angle_beta   90.00
_cell.angle_gamma   90.00
#
_symmetry.space_group_name_H-M   'P 1'
#
loop_
_entity.id
_entity.type
_entity.pdbx_description
1 polymer ?
#
loop_
_entity_poly.entity_id
_entity_poly.type
_entity_poly.pdbx_seq_one_letter_code
_entity_poly.pdbx_strand_id
1 'polypeptide(L)'
;MSELTPSQWSLLPDEPDAPAAPDPLAQAASAAMRSRDGHFYELTGEVNHPGEPQPGLAARWRRFFEAGGAAGWQELSAKALRVQRRVQEDGASYNVHSDGPPLPGEEAHGRGPLARHWPLELLPMLIEPDEWRGIEAGIRQRARLLEAVMADTYGERKLLHDGLLPASLVLAHPQYLRAMHGSAPAGGVHLQVLAFDLTRCADGQWWVVGQRTQAASGLGYVLENRLIIAQQFPEAFRQMAVQRLAASYRDFIRTLMKLSPAGERSRVALLTPGPRNETYFEQAFLARYLGITLVEGADLTVRADKVYLKTLAGLERVHVLLRRVDDTWLDPLELRPDSILGVPGLLQAARAGEVVIANAPGAGWLESPGLTAFWPGVAESLFGEELELPSIQSWWCGEESAW
;
A
#
# COMPACT_ATOMS: atom_id res chain seq x y z
N MET A 1 -11.38 -43.46 65.14
CA MET A 1 -11.45 -42.87 63.78
C MET A 1 -10.85 -41.48 63.81
N SER A 2 -9.55 -41.38 63.51
CA SER A 2 -8.90 -40.30 62.77
C SER A 2 -7.40 -40.61 62.85
N GLU A 3 -6.89 -41.15 61.75
CA GLU A 3 -5.54 -41.66 61.61
C GLU A 3 -4.51 -40.53 61.52
N LEU A 4 -3.38 -40.75 62.19
CA LEU A 4 -2.11 -40.07 61.91
C LEU A 4 -1.63 -40.51 60.52
N THR A 5 -1.61 -39.62 59.54
CA THR A 5 -0.88 -39.83 58.28
C THR A 5 0.48 -39.13 58.38
N PRO A 6 1.61 -39.83 58.20
CA PRO A 6 2.93 -39.19 58.19
C PRO A 6 3.14 -38.43 56.89
N SER A 7 3.67 -37.21 57.00
CA SER A 7 4.20 -36.43 55.89
C SER A 7 5.33 -37.18 55.20
N GLN A 8 5.10 -37.63 53.96
CA GLN A 8 6.18 -38.07 53.07
C GLN A 8 7.02 -36.84 52.69
N TRP A 9 8.16 -36.68 53.35
CA TRP A 9 9.28 -35.94 52.80
C TRP A 9 9.80 -36.72 51.59
N SER A 10 9.70 -36.14 50.40
CA SER A 10 10.41 -36.61 49.22
C SER A 10 11.92 -36.48 49.49
N LEU A 11 12.63 -37.60 49.52
CA LEU A 11 14.09 -37.72 49.66
C LEU A 11 14.75 -37.92 48.28
N LEU A 12 14.29 -37.19 47.27
CA LEU A 12 14.97 -37.09 45.99
C LEU A 12 15.76 -35.77 45.99
N PRO A 13 17.08 -35.77 45.72
CA PRO A 13 17.80 -34.53 45.49
C PRO A 13 17.15 -33.81 44.31
N ASP A 14 16.98 -32.48 44.44
CA ASP A 14 16.59 -31.61 43.33
C ASP A 14 17.42 -32.01 42.09
N GLU A 15 16.75 -32.35 40.99
CA GLU A 15 17.45 -32.64 39.74
C GLU A 15 18.39 -31.47 39.42
N PRO A 16 19.65 -31.75 39.03
CA PRO A 16 20.56 -30.68 38.64
C PRO A 16 19.98 -29.96 37.43
N ASP A 17 19.77 -28.65 37.60
CA ASP A 17 19.39 -27.64 36.60
C ASP A 17 19.07 -28.23 35.22
N ALA A 18 17.76 -28.34 34.92
CA ALA A 18 17.33 -28.46 33.53
C ALA A 18 18.09 -27.42 32.70
N PRO A 19 18.74 -27.80 31.58
CA PRO A 19 19.61 -26.89 30.84
C PRO A 19 18.83 -25.61 30.54
N ALA A 20 19.37 -24.47 31.01
CA ALA A 20 18.74 -23.18 30.84
C ALA A 20 18.31 -23.03 29.38
N ALA A 21 17.03 -22.73 29.17
CA ALA A 21 16.50 -22.58 27.81
C ALA A 21 17.40 -21.61 27.04
N PRO A 22 17.83 -21.99 25.81
CA PRO A 22 18.81 -21.21 25.09
C PRO A 22 18.32 -19.78 24.88
N ASP A 23 19.22 -18.81 25.08
CA ASP A 23 18.91 -17.39 24.97
C ASP A 23 18.41 -17.06 23.56
N PRO A 24 17.15 -16.59 23.40
CA PRO A 24 16.57 -16.29 22.10
C PRO A 24 17.37 -15.22 21.33
N LEU A 25 18.05 -14.29 22.03
CA LEU A 25 18.87 -13.27 21.39
C LEU A 25 20.14 -13.86 20.79
N ALA A 26 20.83 -14.74 21.52
CA ALA A 26 22.00 -15.44 21.01
C ALA A 26 21.63 -16.30 19.80
N GLN A 27 20.48 -16.97 19.84
CA GLN A 27 19.97 -17.75 18.71
C GLN A 27 19.68 -16.86 17.50
N ALA A 28 18.96 -15.76 17.70
CA ALA A 28 18.66 -14.79 16.65
C ALA A 28 19.91 -14.16 16.03
N ALA A 29 20.90 -13.80 16.83
CA ALA A 29 22.16 -13.25 16.36
C ALA A 29 22.96 -14.29 15.56
N SER A 30 22.98 -15.56 15.98
CA SER A 30 23.70 -16.62 15.28
C SER A 30 23.08 -17.02 13.93
N ALA A 31 21.76 -16.85 13.79
CA ALA A 31 21.04 -17.10 12.54
C ALA A 31 21.04 -15.91 11.57
N ALA A 32 21.47 -14.72 12.04
CA ALA A 32 21.55 -13.53 11.21
C ALA A 32 22.60 -13.72 10.10
N MET A 33 22.16 -13.69 8.84
CA MET A 33 23.08 -13.67 7.70
C MET A 33 23.58 -12.25 7.45
N ARG A 34 24.85 -12.12 7.05
CA ARG A 34 25.40 -10.83 6.63
C ARG A 34 24.71 -10.37 5.35
N SER A 35 24.21 -9.13 5.37
CA SER A 35 23.67 -8.46 4.18
C SER A 35 24.81 -7.84 3.33
N ARG A 36 24.47 -7.34 2.14
CA ARG A 36 25.43 -6.75 1.19
C ARG A 36 26.11 -5.51 1.80
N ASP A 37 27.40 -5.34 1.53
CA ASP A 37 28.14 -4.14 1.91
C ASP A 37 27.58 -2.91 1.19
N GLY A 38 27.59 -1.75 1.86
CA GLY A 38 27.00 -0.50 1.37
C GLY A 38 25.47 -0.40 1.53
N HIS A 39 24.81 -1.42 2.06
CA HIS A 39 23.37 -1.41 2.29
C HIS A 39 23.02 -1.37 3.77
N PHE A 40 22.02 -0.56 4.11
CA PHE A 40 21.40 -0.57 5.43
C PHE A 40 20.73 -1.92 5.68
N TYR A 41 21.01 -2.55 6.82
CA TYR A 41 20.42 -3.83 7.17
C TYR A 41 19.46 -3.71 8.35
N GLU A 42 18.18 -3.98 8.13
CA GLU A 42 17.14 -3.73 9.14
C GLU A 42 17.31 -4.53 10.43
N LEU A 43 17.92 -5.72 10.35
CA LEU A 43 18.15 -6.61 11.49
C LEU A 43 19.18 -6.03 12.46
N THR A 44 20.21 -5.37 11.94
CA THR A 44 21.29 -4.74 12.73
C THR A 44 21.04 -3.25 12.98
N GLY A 45 20.27 -2.60 12.11
CA GLY A 45 19.97 -1.17 12.20
C GLY A 45 21.11 -0.29 11.71
N GLU A 46 22.04 -0.86 10.93
CA GLU A 46 23.28 -0.21 10.50
C GLU A 46 23.63 -0.60 9.07
N VAL A 47 24.51 0.18 8.44
CA VAL A 47 25.05 -0.10 7.10
C VAL A 47 26.22 -1.06 7.23
N ASN A 48 26.26 -2.10 6.40
CA ASN A 48 27.41 -2.99 6.38
C ASN A 48 28.59 -2.32 5.65
N HIS A 49 29.74 -2.21 6.32
CA HIS A 49 30.97 -1.72 5.71
C HIS A 49 31.91 -2.88 5.33
N PRO A 50 32.59 -2.81 4.17
CA PRO A 50 33.53 -3.84 3.74
C PRO A 50 34.62 -4.10 4.79
N GLY A 51 34.83 -5.36 5.14
CA GLY A 51 35.89 -5.78 6.07
C GLY A 51 35.55 -5.64 7.56
N GLU A 52 34.42 -5.04 7.92
CA GLU A 52 33.95 -4.96 9.31
C GLU A 52 33.11 -6.18 9.70
N PRO A 53 33.16 -6.67 10.95
CA PRO A 53 32.24 -7.72 11.40
C PRO A 53 30.79 -7.24 11.37
N GLN A 54 29.84 -8.18 11.26
CA GLN A 54 28.43 -7.80 11.29
C GLN A 54 28.05 -7.26 12.68
N PRO A 55 27.34 -6.12 12.78
CA PRO A 55 26.87 -5.61 14.04
C PRO A 55 25.87 -6.55 14.71
N GLY A 56 25.67 -6.37 16.02
CA GLY A 56 24.64 -7.09 16.77
C GLY A 56 23.22 -6.70 16.33
N LEU A 57 22.21 -7.39 16.89
CA LEU A 57 20.81 -7.09 16.62
C LEU A 57 20.43 -5.67 17.07
N ALA A 58 19.71 -4.96 16.21
CA ALA A 58 19.11 -3.66 16.53
C ALA A 58 18.19 -3.79 17.75
N ALA A 59 18.05 -2.70 18.53
CA ALA A 59 17.20 -2.69 19.72
C ALA A 59 15.75 -3.16 19.45
N ARG A 60 15.18 -2.77 18.30
CA ARG A 60 13.83 -3.18 17.89
C ARG A 60 13.69 -4.69 17.70
N TRP A 61 14.70 -5.34 17.12
CA TRP A 61 14.72 -6.78 16.91
C TRP A 61 15.01 -7.56 18.18
N ARG A 62 15.85 -7.03 19.07
CA ARG A 62 16.04 -7.58 20.42
C ARG A 62 14.71 -7.65 21.17
N ARG A 63 13.97 -6.53 21.25
CA ARG A 63 12.62 -6.49 21.85
C ARG A 63 11.65 -7.48 21.21
N PHE A 64 11.69 -7.62 19.88
CA PHE A 64 10.82 -8.54 19.16
C PHE A 64 11.09 -10.00 19.54
N PHE A 65 12.36 -10.43 19.57
CA PHE A 65 12.71 -11.80 19.92
C PHE A 65 12.60 -12.08 21.42
N GLU A 66 12.93 -11.12 22.29
CA GLU A 66 12.69 -11.19 23.74
C GLU A 66 11.21 -11.42 24.05
N ALA A 67 10.31 -10.71 23.37
CA ALA A 67 8.87 -10.85 23.56
C ALA A 67 8.35 -12.26 23.21
N GLY A 68 8.98 -12.93 22.25
CA GLY A 68 8.65 -14.31 21.87
C GLY A 68 9.27 -15.38 22.78
N GLY A 69 10.36 -15.06 23.48
CA GLY A 69 11.13 -16.00 24.28
C GLY A 69 11.74 -17.16 23.47
N ALA A 70 12.39 -18.09 24.17
CA ALA A 70 13.03 -19.26 23.55
C ALA A 70 12.03 -20.15 22.78
N ALA A 71 10.81 -20.32 23.30
CA ALA A 71 9.76 -21.09 22.62
C ALA A 71 9.33 -20.42 21.30
N GLY A 72 9.17 -19.08 21.31
CA GLY A 72 8.83 -18.33 20.10
C GLY A 72 9.86 -18.47 18.98
N TRP A 73 11.15 -18.58 19.33
CA TRP A 73 12.24 -18.86 18.40
C TRP A 73 12.16 -20.29 17.83
N GLN A 74 12.02 -21.30 18.68
CA GLN A 74 11.94 -22.70 18.26
C GLN A 74 10.75 -22.98 17.33
N GLU A 75 9.67 -22.20 17.46
CA GLU A 75 8.48 -22.33 16.62
C GLU A 75 8.55 -21.60 15.27
N LEU A 76 9.62 -20.84 14.95
CA LEU A 76 9.66 -20.01 13.74
C LEU A 76 9.39 -20.82 12.46
N SER A 77 9.99 -21.99 12.30
CA SER A 77 9.76 -22.86 11.13
C SER A 77 8.29 -23.30 11.03
N ALA A 78 7.67 -23.64 12.16
CA ALA A 78 6.26 -24.03 12.20
C ALA A 78 5.34 -22.82 11.91
N LYS A 79 5.68 -21.63 12.41
CA LYS A 79 4.99 -20.37 12.11
C LYS A 79 5.06 -20.03 10.62
N ALA A 80 6.23 -20.17 9.99
CA ALA A 80 6.40 -19.94 8.56
C ALA A 80 5.49 -20.85 7.72
N LEU A 81 5.41 -22.14 8.06
CA LEU A 81 4.51 -23.07 7.39
C LEU A 81 3.02 -22.72 7.59
N ARG A 82 2.64 -22.23 8.78
CA ARG A 82 1.27 -21.74 9.03
C ARG A 82 0.94 -20.50 8.21
N VAL A 83 1.86 -19.55 8.07
CA VAL A 83 1.70 -18.37 7.21
C VAL A 83 1.46 -18.79 5.76
N GLN A 84 2.32 -19.66 5.22
CA GLN A 84 2.20 -20.15 3.84
C GLN A 84 0.88 -20.88 3.60
N ARG A 85 0.46 -21.76 4.53
CA ARG A 85 -0.84 -22.43 4.45
C ARG A 85 -1.98 -21.44 4.50
N ARG A 86 -1.91 -20.43 5.37
CA ARG A 86 -2.98 -19.45 5.54
C ARG A 86 -3.19 -18.61 4.28
N VAL A 87 -2.10 -18.16 3.66
CA VAL A 87 -2.12 -17.47 2.36
C VAL A 87 -2.81 -18.34 1.28
N GLN A 88 -2.51 -19.64 1.25
CA GLN A 88 -3.14 -20.58 0.31
C GLN A 88 -4.63 -20.76 0.59
N GLU A 89 -5.02 -20.92 1.86
CA GLU A 89 -6.42 -21.08 2.29
C GLU A 89 -7.27 -19.84 2.03
N ASP A 90 -6.72 -18.64 2.28
CA ASP A 90 -7.40 -17.38 1.98
C ASP A 90 -7.49 -17.13 0.45
N GLY A 91 -6.66 -17.82 -0.35
CA GLY A 91 -6.61 -17.66 -1.81
C GLY A 91 -5.81 -16.43 -2.25
N ALA A 92 -4.97 -15.90 -1.36
CA ALA A 92 -4.17 -14.73 -1.60
C ALA A 92 -3.16 -14.98 -2.73
N SER A 93 -3.33 -14.21 -3.80
CA SER A 93 -2.61 -14.40 -5.04
C SER A 93 -2.27 -13.06 -5.69
N TYR A 94 -1.26 -13.09 -6.54
CA TYR A 94 -0.99 -12.04 -7.53
C TYR A 94 -0.98 -12.71 -8.90
N ASN A 95 -2.06 -12.51 -9.68
CA ASN A 95 -2.25 -13.20 -10.96
C ASN A 95 -1.50 -12.47 -12.07
N VAL A 96 -0.19 -12.70 -12.21
CA VAL A 96 0.56 -12.20 -13.37
C VAL A 96 -0.02 -12.85 -14.62
N HIS A 97 -0.72 -12.07 -15.45
CA HIS A 97 -1.08 -12.48 -16.79
C HIS A 97 0.21 -12.41 -17.60
N SER A 98 0.83 -13.56 -17.84
CA SER A 98 2.15 -13.67 -18.43
C SER A 98 2.15 -13.29 -19.91
N ASP A 99 2.37 -12.01 -20.22
CA ASP A 99 2.81 -11.54 -21.54
C ASP A 99 4.28 -11.04 -21.52
N GLY A 100 5.00 -11.21 -20.40
CA GLY A 100 6.42 -10.85 -20.27
C GLY A 100 7.37 -12.00 -20.63
N PRO A 101 8.57 -11.71 -21.17
CA PRO A 101 9.57 -12.75 -21.46
C PRO A 101 10.00 -13.48 -20.18
N PRO A 102 10.31 -14.78 -20.25
CA PRO A 102 10.71 -15.55 -19.09
C PRO A 102 12.00 -15.00 -18.48
N LEU A 103 12.11 -15.11 -17.15
CA LEU A 103 13.40 -14.92 -16.47
C LEU A 103 14.40 -15.97 -16.98
N PRO A 104 15.71 -15.67 -16.98
CA PRO A 104 16.73 -16.62 -17.41
C PRO A 104 16.60 -17.94 -16.63
N GLY A 105 16.30 -19.04 -17.32
CA GLY A 105 16.21 -20.40 -16.74
C GLY A 105 14.82 -21.02 -16.64
N GLU A 106 13.73 -20.34 -17.04
CA GLU A 106 12.41 -20.98 -17.18
C GLU A 106 12.10 -21.32 -18.65
N GLU A 107 11.84 -22.60 -18.95
CA GLU A 107 11.46 -23.05 -20.30
C GLU A 107 10.05 -22.55 -20.70
N ALA A 108 9.93 -22.06 -21.93
CA ALA A 108 8.75 -21.42 -22.50
C ALA A 108 7.68 -22.40 -23.01
N HIS A 109 7.37 -23.46 -22.27
CA HIS A 109 6.39 -24.47 -22.68
C HIS A 109 5.23 -24.58 -21.69
N GLY A 110 4.07 -24.04 -22.09
CA GLY A 110 2.76 -24.33 -21.51
C GLY A 110 2.50 -23.75 -20.12
N ARG A 111 2.19 -22.45 -20.03
CA ARG A 111 1.60 -21.87 -18.82
C ARG A 111 0.30 -21.16 -19.18
N GLY A 112 -0.84 -21.77 -18.85
CA GLY A 112 -2.02 -20.99 -18.47
C GLY A 112 -1.67 -20.12 -17.25
N PRO A 113 -2.49 -19.12 -16.88
CA PRO A 113 -2.15 -18.21 -15.78
C PRO A 113 -1.87 -19.02 -14.51
N LEU A 114 -0.59 -19.10 -14.14
CA LEU A 114 -0.17 -19.65 -12.86
C LEU A 114 -0.50 -18.57 -11.84
N ALA A 115 -1.64 -18.70 -11.15
CA ALA A 115 -1.88 -17.95 -9.93
C ALA A 115 -0.70 -18.21 -8.99
N ARG A 116 0.19 -17.23 -8.84
CA ARG A 116 1.29 -17.31 -7.89
C ARG A 116 0.73 -16.91 -6.53
N HIS A 117 0.89 -17.78 -5.55
CA HIS A 117 0.54 -17.46 -4.16
C HIS A 117 1.31 -16.22 -3.73
N TRP A 118 0.64 -15.37 -2.97
CA TRP A 118 1.22 -14.14 -2.44
C TRP A 118 2.42 -14.48 -1.53
N PRO A 119 3.65 -14.01 -1.83
CA PRO A 119 4.86 -14.44 -1.13
C PRO A 119 5.02 -13.71 0.21
N LEU A 120 4.14 -14.01 1.17
CA LEU A 120 4.18 -13.42 2.50
C LEU A 120 5.28 -14.05 3.35
N GLU A 121 6.27 -13.25 3.70
CA GLU A 121 7.33 -13.63 4.63
C GLU A 121 6.87 -13.57 6.09
N LEU A 122 7.46 -14.43 6.92
CA LEU A 122 7.07 -14.56 8.33
C LEU A 122 7.45 -13.33 9.16
N LEU A 123 8.66 -12.79 8.96
CA LEU A 123 9.19 -11.72 9.80
C LEU A 123 8.70 -10.36 9.29
N PRO A 124 8.09 -9.52 10.15
CA PRO A 124 7.58 -8.21 9.73
C PRO A 124 8.71 -7.20 9.55
N MET A 125 8.45 -6.15 8.77
CA MET A 125 9.28 -4.95 8.77
C MET A 125 8.92 -4.09 10.01
N LEU A 126 9.89 -3.90 10.90
CA LEU A 126 9.72 -3.13 12.14
C LEU A 126 10.12 -1.67 11.92
N ILE A 127 9.15 -0.76 12.01
CA ILE A 127 9.35 0.69 11.93
C ILE A 127 9.08 1.30 13.31
N GLU A 128 10.05 2.06 13.82
CA GLU A 128 9.92 2.72 15.12
C GLU A 128 9.04 3.99 15.05
N PRO A 129 8.41 4.42 16.16
CA PRO A 129 7.49 5.56 16.15
C PRO A 129 8.10 6.86 15.63
N ASP A 130 9.34 7.18 16.02
CA ASP A 130 10.01 8.43 15.63
C ASP A 130 10.26 8.47 14.11
N GLU A 131 10.65 7.32 13.57
CA GLU A 131 10.89 7.12 12.15
C GLU A 131 9.57 7.21 11.35
N TRP A 132 8.51 6.57 11.86
CA TRP A 132 7.18 6.66 11.25
C TRP A 132 6.63 8.09 11.26
N ARG A 133 6.88 8.88 12.31
CA ARG A 133 6.46 10.29 12.35
C ARG A 133 7.13 11.11 11.24
N GLY A 134 8.41 10.88 10.97
CA GLY A 134 9.12 11.51 9.86
C GLY A 134 8.54 11.12 8.49
N ILE A 135 8.29 9.82 8.30
CA ILE A 135 7.60 9.31 7.09
C ILE A 135 6.22 9.96 6.95
N GLU A 136 5.41 9.95 8.00
CA GLU A 136 4.05 10.48 7.97
C GLU A 136 4.03 11.97 7.62
N ALA A 137 4.91 12.77 8.22
CA ALA A 137 4.98 14.20 7.95
C ALA A 137 5.32 14.48 6.48
N GLY A 138 6.37 13.86 5.95
CA GLY A 138 6.76 14.10 4.55
C GLY A 138 5.80 13.51 3.53
N ILE A 139 5.14 12.39 3.83
CA ILE A 139 4.08 11.84 2.97
C ILE A 139 2.84 12.75 2.97
N ARG A 140 2.47 13.36 4.11
CA ARG A 140 1.39 14.36 4.18
C ARG A 140 1.74 15.61 3.38
N GLN A 141 2.97 16.10 3.48
CA GLN A 141 3.46 17.23 2.68
C GLN A 141 3.39 16.89 1.19
N ARG A 142 3.86 15.70 0.78
CA ARG A 142 3.83 15.24 -0.61
C ARG A 142 2.41 15.09 -1.14
N ALA A 143 1.49 14.55 -0.34
CA ALA A 143 0.08 14.46 -0.72
C ALA A 143 -0.54 15.85 -0.98
N ARG A 144 -0.25 16.84 -0.13
CA ARG A 144 -0.69 18.24 -0.33
C ARG A 144 -0.09 18.84 -1.60
N LEU A 145 1.18 18.57 -1.88
CA LEU A 145 1.85 19.00 -3.11
C LEU A 145 1.14 18.44 -4.35
N LEU A 146 0.94 17.12 -4.42
CA LEU A 146 0.31 16.49 -5.57
C LEU A 146 -1.15 16.93 -5.76
N GLU A 147 -1.89 17.15 -4.67
CA GLU A 147 -3.25 17.67 -4.73
C GLU A 147 -3.29 19.09 -5.32
N ALA A 148 -2.38 19.97 -4.89
CA ALA A 148 -2.26 21.33 -5.44
C ALA A 148 -1.87 21.31 -6.93
N VAL A 149 -0.98 20.39 -7.32
CA VAL A 149 -0.59 20.18 -8.72
C VAL A 149 -1.78 19.68 -9.55
N MET A 150 -2.59 18.76 -9.04
CA MET A 150 -3.83 18.33 -9.72
C MET A 150 -4.79 19.50 -9.92
N ALA A 151 -5.05 20.26 -8.86
CA ALA A 151 -5.95 21.41 -8.91
C ALA A 151 -5.48 22.47 -9.90
N ASP A 152 -4.18 22.76 -9.96
CA ASP A 152 -3.62 23.71 -10.92
C ASP A 152 -3.69 23.19 -12.36
N THR A 153 -3.17 21.98 -12.62
CA THR A 153 -3.03 21.45 -13.99
C THR A 153 -4.37 21.12 -14.68
N TYR A 154 -5.40 20.79 -13.90
CA TYR A 154 -6.77 20.68 -14.39
C TYR A 154 -7.56 21.98 -14.29
N GLY A 155 -7.07 22.98 -13.55
CA GLY A 155 -7.63 24.34 -13.43
C GLY A 155 -6.86 25.38 -14.23
N GLU A 156 -6.23 26.35 -13.56
CA GLU A 156 -5.62 27.54 -14.16
C GLU A 156 -4.28 27.29 -14.88
N ARG A 157 -3.62 26.16 -14.62
CA ARG A 157 -2.34 25.74 -15.20
C ARG A 157 -1.18 26.71 -15.00
N LYS A 158 -1.12 27.40 -13.86
CA LYS A 158 -0.03 28.33 -13.52
C LYS A 158 1.33 27.61 -13.52
N LEU A 159 1.40 26.39 -13.02
CA LEU A 159 2.65 25.61 -13.01
C LEU A 159 3.21 25.37 -14.42
N LEU A 160 2.34 25.30 -15.43
CA LEU A 160 2.75 25.17 -16.83
C LEU A 160 3.12 26.53 -17.43
N HIS A 161 2.35 27.57 -17.13
CA HIS A 161 2.59 28.93 -17.62
C HIS A 161 3.88 29.55 -17.07
N ASP A 162 4.19 29.28 -15.81
CA ASP A 162 5.38 29.78 -15.11
C ASP A 162 6.62 28.90 -15.38
N GLY A 163 6.48 27.81 -16.15
CA GLY A 163 7.58 26.92 -16.53
C GLY A 163 8.10 26.02 -15.41
N LEU A 164 7.38 25.89 -14.29
CA LEU A 164 7.74 24.98 -13.19
C LEU A 164 7.53 23.51 -13.55
N LEU A 165 6.60 23.23 -14.46
CA LEU A 165 6.37 21.91 -15.04
C LEU A 165 6.39 21.99 -16.57
N PRO A 166 7.16 21.14 -17.26
CA PRO A 166 7.17 21.13 -18.72
C PRO A 166 5.80 20.76 -19.28
N ALA A 167 5.21 21.62 -20.11
CA ALA A 167 3.92 21.36 -20.74
C ALA A 167 3.92 20.07 -21.58
N SER A 168 5.04 19.70 -22.19
CA SER A 168 5.23 18.44 -22.92
C SER A 168 5.16 17.22 -22.00
N LEU A 169 5.68 17.31 -20.77
CA LEU A 169 5.66 16.22 -19.80
C LEU A 169 4.26 15.99 -19.20
N VAL A 170 3.43 17.04 -19.16
CA VAL A 170 2.07 16.98 -18.62
C VAL A 170 1.02 16.76 -19.72
N LEU A 171 0.88 17.72 -20.65
CA LEU A 171 -0.24 17.77 -21.60
C LEU A 171 -0.14 16.77 -22.76
N ALA A 172 1.06 16.27 -23.04
CA ALA A 172 1.28 15.19 -24.00
C ALA A 172 1.28 13.80 -23.33
N HIS A 173 1.21 13.72 -22.00
CA HIS A 173 1.18 12.44 -21.29
C HIS A 173 -0.12 11.68 -21.63
N PRO A 174 -0.06 10.39 -22.00
CA PRO A 174 -1.26 9.61 -22.35
C PRO A 174 -2.31 9.51 -21.24
N GLN A 175 -1.89 9.65 -19.98
CA GLN A 175 -2.77 9.63 -18.80
C GLN A 175 -3.25 11.02 -18.36
N TYR A 176 -2.93 12.09 -19.10
CA TYR A 176 -3.58 13.40 -18.90
C TYR A 176 -4.94 13.41 -19.59
N LEU A 177 -6.03 13.46 -18.80
CA LEU A 177 -7.39 13.38 -19.35
C LEU A 177 -7.93 14.76 -19.67
N ARG A 178 -7.79 15.21 -20.92
CA ARG A 178 -8.31 16.52 -21.38
C ARG A 178 -9.81 16.73 -21.07
N ALA A 179 -10.59 15.65 -21.07
CA ALA A 179 -12.01 15.66 -20.73
C ALA A 179 -12.33 16.08 -19.29
N MET A 180 -11.31 16.12 -18.41
CA MET A 180 -11.44 16.54 -17.00
C MET A 180 -10.98 17.98 -16.74
N HIS A 181 -10.45 18.68 -17.75
CA HIS A 181 -10.03 20.07 -17.58
C HIS A 181 -11.23 20.99 -17.27
N GLY A 182 -11.05 21.89 -16.31
CA GLY A 182 -12.10 22.79 -15.82
C GLY A 182 -13.13 22.12 -14.92
N SER A 183 -13.00 20.81 -14.65
CA SER A 183 -13.90 20.12 -13.73
C SER A 183 -13.33 20.10 -12.31
N ALA A 184 -14.17 20.41 -11.33
CA ALA A 184 -13.84 20.26 -9.92
C ALA A 184 -14.37 18.91 -9.42
N PRO A 185 -13.58 18.11 -8.68
CA PRO A 185 -14.06 16.86 -8.11
C PRO A 185 -15.12 17.12 -7.04
N ALA A 186 -16.06 16.19 -6.90
CA ALA A 186 -17.01 16.21 -5.80
C ALA A 186 -16.26 16.23 -4.45
N GLY A 187 -16.59 17.19 -3.59
CA GLY A 187 -15.92 17.40 -2.30
C GLY A 187 -14.57 18.13 -2.40
N GLY A 188 -14.15 18.58 -3.59
CA GLY A 188 -12.98 19.45 -3.77
C GLY A 188 -11.61 18.79 -3.55
N VAL A 189 -11.56 17.45 -3.53
CA VAL A 189 -10.32 16.67 -3.37
C VAL A 189 -10.14 15.78 -4.59
N HIS A 190 -8.99 15.82 -5.25
CA HIS A 190 -8.66 14.98 -6.41
C HIS A 190 -8.05 13.63 -5.99
N LEU A 191 -7.18 13.65 -4.98
CA LEU A 191 -6.36 12.51 -4.58
C LEU A 191 -6.72 12.05 -3.16
N GLN A 192 -7.55 11.00 -3.06
CA GLN A 192 -8.00 10.44 -1.78
C GLN A 192 -7.14 9.26 -1.30
N VAL A 193 -6.53 8.52 -2.22
CA VAL A 193 -5.68 7.35 -1.96
C VAL A 193 -4.39 7.49 -2.75
N LEU A 194 -3.29 7.69 -2.03
CA LEU A 194 -1.95 7.77 -2.61
C LEU A 194 -1.10 6.64 -2.02
N ALA A 195 -0.26 6.04 -2.86
CA ALA A 195 0.81 5.17 -2.38
C ALA A 195 2.16 5.73 -2.79
N PHE A 196 3.13 5.59 -1.91
CA PHE A 196 4.50 6.04 -2.13
C PHE A 196 5.43 4.86 -1.91
N ASP A 197 6.32 4.65 -2.87
CA ASP A 197 7.37 3.67 -2.78
C ASP A 197 8.53 4.31 -2.03
N LEU A 198 8.89 3.72 -0.89
CA LEU A 198 9.95 4.21 -0.01
C LEU A 198 11.10 3.21 0.04
N THR A 199 12.32 3.72 0.06
CA THR A 199 13.52 2.93 0.31
C THR A 199 14.35 3.58 1.42
N ARG A 200 15.02 2.75 2.22
CA ARG A 200 16.03 3.25 3.16
C ARG A 200 17.39 3.22 2.48
N CYS A 201 18.00 4.37 2.34
CA CYS A 201 19.30 4.52 1.68
C CYS A 201 20.47 4.24 2.63
N ALA A 202 21.69 4.26 2.09
CA ALA A 202 22.92 4.03 2.85
C ALA A 202 23.23 5.13 3.89
N ASP A 203 22.51 6.25 3.86
CA ASP A 203 22.52 7.29 4.89
C ASP A 203 21.58 6.96 6.08
N GLY A 204 20.87 5.83 6.01
CA GLY A 204 19.86 5.43 6.99
C GLY A 204 18.54 6.20 6.89
N GLN A 205 18.41 7.14 5.96
CA GLN A 205 17.20 7.95 5.76
C GLN A 205 16.23 7.27 4.79
N TRP A 206 14.96 7.66 4.86
CA TRP A 206 13.93 7.22 3.94
C TRP A 206 13.82 8.17 2.75
N TRP A 207 13.77 7.58 1.56
CA TRP A 207 13.71 8.30 0.29
C TRP A 207 12.49 7.82 -0.51
N VAL A 208 11.81 8.76 -1.15
CA VAL A 208 10.72 8.48 -2.10
C VAL A 208 11.33 8.09 -3.44
N VAL A 209 11.05 6.88 -3.90
CA VAL A 209 11.53 6.35 -5.20
C VAL A 209 10.44 6.32 -6.27
N GLY A 210 9.17 6.35 -5.85
CA GLY A 210 8.02 6.23 -6.74
C GLY A 210 6.73 6.59 -6.04
N GLN A 211 5.68 6.79 -6.82
CA GLN A 211 4.34 7.09 -6.32
C GLN A 211 3.27 6.54 -7.24
N ARG A 212 2.12 6.20 -6.65
CA ARG A 212 0.91 5.74 -7.34
C ARG A 212 -0.26 6.64 -6.96
N THR A 213 -0.90 7.20 -7.96
CA THR A 213 -1.93 8.24 -7.84
C THR A 213 -3.22 7.86 -8.56
N GLN A 214 -3.22 6.83 -9.40
CA GLN A 214 -4.38 6.42 -10.17
C GLN A 214 -5.23 5.39 -9.42
N ALA A 215 -4.78 4.13 -9.39
CA ALA A 215 -5.49 2.98 -8.81
C ALA A 215 -4.53 2.15 -7.93
N ALA A 216 -3.87 2.81 -6.98
CA ALA A 216 -2.79 2.25 -6.15
C ALA A 216 -3.21 0.99 -5.37
N SER A 217 -2.62 -0.17 -5.65
CA SER A 217 -2.84 -1.44 -4.93
C SER A 217 -2.19 -1.47 -3.54
N GLY A 218 -2.57 -2.44 -2.72
CA GLY A 218 -1.85 -2.79 -1.49
C GLY A 218 -2.67 -2.69 -0.21
N LEU A 219 -3.77 -1.94 -0.19
CA LEU A 219 -4.60 -1.78 1.01
C LEU A 219 -5.14 -3.14 1.49
N GLY A 220 -5.65 -3.97 0.58
CA GLY A 220 -6.16 -5.29 0.96
C GLY A 220 -5.03 -6.20 1.44
N TYR A 221 -3.88 -6.20 0.76
CA TYR A 221 -2.72 -6.99 1.15
C TYR A 221 -2.13 -6.57 2.51
N VAL A 222 -1.99 -5.28 2.79
CA VAL A 222 -1.48 -4.79 4.09
C VAL A 222 -2.37 -5.27 5.23
N LEU A 223 -3.69 -5.22 5.04
CA LEU A 223 -4.64 -5.68 6.03
C LEU A 223 -4.57 -7.19 6.23
N GLU A 224 -4.55 -7.96 5.15
CA GLU A 224 -4.42 -9.41 5.21
C GLU A 224 -3.11 -9.84 5.88
N ASN A 225 -1.98 -9.33 5.39
CA ASN A 225 -0.64 -9.60 5.95
C ASN A 225 -0.64 -9.30 7.46
N ARG A 226 -1.24 -8.17 7.87
CA ARG A 226 -1.34 -7.81 9.28
C ARG A 226 -2.13 -8.84 10.09
N LEU A 227 -3.24 -9.35 9.57
CA LEU A 227 -4.08 -10.34 10.25
C LEU A 227 -3.39 -11.70 10.36
N ILE A 228 -2.68 -12.13 9.33
CA ILE A 228 -1.94 -13.40 9.32
C ILE A 228 -0.74 -13.33 10.29
N ILE A 229 0.08 -12.29 10.19
CA ILE A 229 1.31 -12.17 10.98
C ILE A 229 1.02 -11.91 12.47
N ALA A 230 0.00 -11.11 12.79
CA ALA A 230 -0.36 -10.83 14.19
C ALA A 230 -0.73 -12.11 14.98
N GLN A 231 -1.27 -13.12 14.31
CA GLN A 231 -1.59 -14.42 14.94
C GLN A 231 -0.35 -15.26 15.24
N GLN A 232 0.76 -15.04 14.54
CA GLN A 232 2.01 -15.79 14.77
C GLN A 232 2.87 -15.20 15.89
N PHE A 233 2.67 -13.92 16.24
CA PHE A 233 3.47 -13.20 17.22
C PHE A 233 2.63 -12.38 18.21
N PRO A 234 1.65 -12.99 18.92
CA PRO A 234 0.72 -12.23 19.77
C PRO A 234 1.41 -11.50 20.93
N GLU A 235 2.47 -12.07 21.52
CA GLU A 235 3.23 -11.44 22.60
C GLU A 235 4.02 -10.23 22.08
N ALA A 236 4.77 -10.38 20.98
CA ALA A 236 5.53 -9.28 20.38
C ALA A 236 4.61 -8.13 19.95
N PHE A 237 3.47 -8.43 19.33
CA PHE A 237 2.49 -7.40 18.94
C PHE A 237 1.94 -6.62 20.14
N ARG A 238 1.73 -7.31 21.27
CA ARG A 238 1.22 -6.70 22.50
C ARG A 238 2.30 -5.87 23.20
N GLN A 239 3.49 -6.43 23.41
CA GLN A 239 4.58 -5.79 24.13
C GLN A 239 5.16 -4.59 23.37
N MET A 240 5.24 -4.68 22.03
CA MET A 240 5.69 -3.58 21.18
C MET A 240 4.58 -2.61 20.79
N ALA A 241 3.36 -2.78 21.32
CA ALA A 241 2.21 -1.91 21.07
C ALA A 241 1.97 -1.62 19.57
N VAL A 242 2.01 -2.66 18.73
CA VAL A 242 1.87 -2.51 17.27
C VAL A 242 0.53 -1.85 16.93
N GLN A 243 0.58 -0.76 16.16
CA GLN A 243 -0.60 0.02 15.79
C GLN A 243 -1.65 -0.82 15.04
N ARG A 244 -2.93 -0.69 15.39
CA ARG A 244 -4.03 -1.44 14.76
C ARG A 244 -4.56 -0.69 13.53
N LEU A 245 -4.77 -1.39 12.43
CA LEU A 245 -5.22 -0.80 11.15
C LEU A 245 -6.73 -0.50 11.08
N ALA A 246 -7.54 -1.20 11.88
CA ALA A 246 -9.00 -1.13 11.78
C ALA A 246 -9.56 0.29 11.95
N ALA A 247 -8.93 1.11 12.80
CA ALA A 247 -9.35 2.49 13.00
C ALA A 247 -9.12 3.33 11.74
N SER A 248 -7.94 3.22 11.11
CA SER A 248 -7.58 3.93 9.89
C SER A 248 -8.54 3.61 8.74
N TYR A 249 -8.92 2.34 8.56
CA TYR A 249 -9.88 1.94 7.52
C TYR A 249 -11.29 2.50 7.73
N ARG A 250 -11.76 2.53 8.98
CA ARG A 250 -13.05 3.14 9.32
C ARG A 250 -13.01 4.65 9.06
N ASP A 251 -11.93 5.31 9.45
CA ASP A 251 -11.79 6.76 9.26
C ASP A 251 -11.60 7.11 7.78
N PHE A 252 -10.95 6.25 7.00
CA PHE A 252 -10.86 6.33 5.54
C PHE A 252 -12.25 6.33 4.88
N ILE A 253 -13.10 5.32 5.16
CA ILE A 253 -14.45 5.26 4.60
C ILE A 253 -15.30 6.44 5.04
N ARG A 254 -15.22 6.84 6.32
CA ARG A 254 -15.92 8.02 6.82
C ARG A 254 -15.48 9.29 6.08
N THR A 255 -14.19 9.43 5.79
CA THR A 255 -13.65 10.58 5.05
C THR A 255 -14.18 10.61 3.63
N LEU A 256 -14.18 9.48 2.93
CA LEU A 256 -14.77 9.37 1.59
C LEU A 256 -16.26 9.74 1.56
N MET A 257 -17.03 9.28 2.55
CA MET A 257 -18.46 9.60 2.65
C MET A 257 -18.71 11.09 2.87
N LYS A 258 -17.83 11.79 3.60
CA LYS A 258 -17.92 13.24 3.82
C LYS A 258 -17.68 14.08 2.56
N LEU A 259 -16.93 13.56 1.59
CA LEU A 259 -16.71 14.24 0.30
C LEU A 259 -17.96 14.22 -0.59
N SER A 260 -18.85 13.26 -0.36
CA SER A 260 -20.08 13.13 -1.12
C SER A 260 -21.15 14.12 -0.61
N PRO A 261 -21.95 14.72 -1.52
CA PRO A 261 -23.09 15.56 -1.13
C PRO A 261 -24.11 14.87 -0.21
N ALA A 262 -24.17 13.54 -0.24
CA ALA A 262 -25.07 12.75 0.62
C ALA A 262 -24.52 12.48 2.04
N GLY A 263 -23.27 12.86 2.32
CA GLY A 263 -22.64 12.74 3.64
C GLY A 263 -22.72 11.31 4.19
N GLU A 264 -23.21 11.15 5.41
CA GLU A 264 -23.31 9.84 6.09
C GLU A 264 -24.27 8.84 5.43
N ARG A 265 -25.17 9.30 4.56
CA ARG A 265 -26.08 8.42 3.80
C ARG A 265 -25.46 7.91 2.50
N SER A 266 -24.21 8.30 2.23
CA SER A 266 -23.50 7.92 1.02
C SER A 266 -23.30 6.41 0.94
N ARG A 267 -23.65 5.86 -0.21
CA ARG A 267 -23.28 4.50 -0.58
C ARG A 267 -21.91 4.52 -1.24
N VAL A 268 -21.00 3.73 -0.69
CA VAL A 268 -19.67 3.48 -1.21
C VAL A 268 -19.67 2.12 -1.92
N ALA A 269 -19.08 2.07 -3.12
CA ALA A 269 -18.81 0.82 -3.82
C ALA A 269 -17.36 0.79 -4.29
N LEU A 270 -16.79 -0.42 -4.42
CA LEU A 270 -15.46 -0.66 -4.95
C LEU A 270 -15.58 -1.15 -6.40
N LEU A 271 -15.18 -0.31 -7.36
CA LEU A 271 -15.20 -0.63 -8.77
C LEU A 271 -13.96 -1.45 -9.15
N THR A 272 -14.17 -2.71 -9.56
CA THR A 272 -13.11 -3.64 -9.97
C THR A 272 -13.13 -3.90 -11.47
N PRO A 273 -11.96 -4.10 -12.11
CA PRO A 273 -11.86 -4.67 -13.46
C PRO A 273 -12.27 -6.15 -13.54
N GLY A 274 -12.54 -6.81 -12.42
CA GLY A 274 -13.06 -8.17 -12.34
C GLY A 274 -11.99 -9.24 -12.06
N PRO A 275 -12.39 -10.53 -12.00
CA PRO A 275 -11.56 -11.63 -11.50
C PRO A 275 -10.27 -11.91 -12.26
N ARG A 276 -10.18 -11.44 -13.52
CA ARG A 276 -8.98 -11.57 -14.34
C ARG A 276 -7.93 -10.49 -14.05
N ASN A 277 -8.14 -9.61 -13.07
CA ASN A 277 -7.10 -8.68 -12.68
C ASN A 277 -6.13 -9.32 -11.69
N GLU A 278 -4.84 -8.99 -11.83
CA GLU A 278 -3.76 -9.51 -10.99
C GLU A 278 -3.95 -9.26 -9.49
N THR A 279 -4.60 -8.15 -9.13
CA THR A 279 -4.86 -7.75 -7.73
C THR A 279 -6.31 -7.99 -7.30
N TYR A 280 -7.12 -8.72 -8.06
CA TYR A 280 -8.55 -8.91 -7.76
C TYR A 280 -8.78 -9.45 -6.33
N PHE A 281 -7.93 -10.36 -5.88
CA PHE A 281 -7.99 -10.91 -4.53
C PHE A 281 -8.03 -9.81 -3.46
N GLU A 282 -7.08 -8.87 -3.49
CA GLU A 282 -7.01 -7.84 -2.45
C GLU A 282 -8.21 -6.89 -2.51
N GLN A 283 -8.79 -6.69 -3.70
CA GLN A 283 -9.95 -5.84 -3.92
C GLN A 283 -11.19 -6.47 -3.29
N ALA A 284 -11.41 -7.78 -3.52
CA ALA A 284 -12.49 -8.53 -2.92
C ALA A 284 -12.33 -8.64 -1.39
N PHE A 285 -11.10 -8.89 -0.92
CA PHE A 285 -10.79 -8.93 0.50
C PHE A 285 -11.09 -7.60 1.19
N LEU A 286 -10.62 -6.48 0.60
CA LEU A 286 -10.84 -5.13 1.10
C LEU A 286 -12.33 -4.77 1.12
N ALA A 287 -13.05 -5.02 0.02
CA ALA A 287 -14.49 -4.73 -0.07
C ALA A 287 -15.27 -5.47 1.03
N ARG A 288 -14.98 -6.77 1.21
CA ARG A 288 -15.57 -7.60 2.27
C ARG A 288 -15.26 -7.06 3.66
N TYR A 289 -14.01 -6.68 3.93
CA TYR A 289 -13.62 -6.16 5.24
C TYR A 289 -14.27 -4.81 5.56
N LEU A 290 -14.36 -3.92 4.56
CA LEU A 290 -14.97 -2.60 4.70
C LEU A 290 -16.50 -2.65 4.70
N GLY A 291 -17.11 -3.78 4.34
CA GLY A 291 -18.56 -3.92 4.22
C GLY A 291 -19.15 -3.09 3.07
N ILE A 292 -18.38 -2.87 2.01
CA ILE A 292 -18.82 -2.14 0.81
C ILE A 292 -19.02 -3.10 -0.36
N THR A 293 -19.91 -2.73 -1.29
CA THR A 293 -20.21 -3.58 -2.45
C THR A 293 -19.05 -3.58 -3.43
N LEU A 294 -18.51 -4.76 -3.77
CA LEU A 294 -17.63 -4.96 -4.91
C LEU A 294 -18.47 -5.00 -6.18
N VAL A 295 -18.14 -4.18 -7.18
CA VAL A 295 -18.93 -4.02 -8.41
C VAL A 295 -18.01 -3.99 -9.64
N GLU A 296 -18.45 -4.59 -10.74
CA GLU A 296 -17.84 -4.40 -12.04
C GLU A 296 -18.53 -3.26 -12.80
N GLY A 297 -17.91 -2.75 -13.87
CA GLY A 297 -18.51 -1.68 -14.69
C GLY A 297 -19.91 -2.04 -15.19
N ALA A 298 -20.12 -3.32 -15.54
CA ALA A 298 -21.39 -3.85 -15.97
C ALA A 298 -22.47 -3.89 -14.86
N ASP A 299 -22.14 -3.74 -13.58
CA ASP A 299 -23.15 -3.67 -12.50
C ASP A 299 -23.71 -2.26 -12.31
N LEU A 300 -23.02 -1.26 -12.86
CA LEU A 300 -23.34 0.15 -12.70
C LEU A 300 -24.02 0.72 -13.96
N THR A 301 -24.74 1.81 -13.78
CA THR A 301 -25.32 2.61 -14.88
C THR A 301 -25.42 4.07 -14.47
N VAL A 302 -25.25 4.98 -15.44
CA VAL A 302 -25.44 6.42 -15.22
C VAL A 302 -26.80 6.85 -15.76
N ARG A 303 -27.56 7.60 -14.95
CA ARG A 303 -28.84 8.21 -15.37
C ARG A 303 -28.97 9.59 -14.78
N ALA A 304 -29.28 10.59 -15.59
CA ALA A 304 -29.39 12.00 -15.17
C ALA A 304 -28.16 12.43 -14.34
N ASP A 305 -26.97 12.16 -14.88
CA ASP A 305 -25.64 12.45 -14.29
C ASP A 305 -25.34 11.72 -12.97
N LYS A 306 -26.13 10.70 -12.61
CA LYS A 306 -26.06 10.01 -11.32
C LYS A 306 -25.71 8.54 -11.52
N VAL A 307 -24.79 8.02 -10.71
CA VAL A 307 -24.37 6.60 -10.76
C VAL A 307 -25.30 5.73 -9.92
N TYR A 308 -25.76 4.63 -10.50
CA TYR A 308 -26.62 3.66 -9.84
C TYR A 308 -26.05 2.25 -9.95
N LEU A 309 -26.20 1.48 -8.86
CA LEU A 309 -26.05 0.04 -8.82
C LEU A 309 -27.34 -0.63 -9.29
N LYS A 310 -27.23 -1.59 -10.21
CA LYS A 310 -28.35 -2.41 -10.66
C LYS A 310 -28.58 -3.54 -9.67
N THR A 311 -29.75 -3.56 -9.03
CA THR A 311 -30.18 -4.66 -8.15
C THR A 311 -31.49 -5.26 -8.67
N LEU A 312 -31.87 -6.42 -8.14
CA LEU A 312 -33.15 -7.05 -8.50
C LEU A 312 -34.36 -6.21 -8.06
N ALA A 313 -34.19 -5.38 -7.02
CA ALA A 313 -35.23 -4.48 -6.50
C ALA A 313 -35.30 -3.14 -7.26
N GLY A 314 -34.31 -2.83 -8.09
CA GLY A 314 -34.24 -1.60 -8.87
C GLY A 314 -32.85 -0.95 -8.84
N LEU A 315 -32.83 0.35 -9.07
CA LEU A 315 -31.60 1.13 -9.11
C LEU A 315 -31.31 1.74 -7.73
N GLU A 316 -30.13 1.45 -7.19
CA GLU A 316 -29.69 1.96 -5.90
C GLU A 316 -28.57 2.98 -6.09
N ARG A 317 -28.74 4.17 -5.54
CA ARG A 317 -27.81 5.29 -5.79
C ARG A 317 -26.44 5.00 -5.18
N VAL A 318 -25.39 5.14 -6.00
CA VAL A 318 -23.99 5.13 -5.57
C VAL A 318 -23.48 6.56 -5.55
N HIS A 319 -22.77 6.91 -4.48
CA HIS A 319 -22.29 8.28 -4.25
C HIS A 319 -20.77 8.37 -4.24
N VAL A 320 -20.11 7.27 -3.87
CA VAL A 320 -18.66 7.15 -3.85
C VAL A 320 -18.24 5.87 -4.54
N LEU A 321 -17.28 5.98 -5.48
CA LEU A 321 -16.61 4.86 -6.11
C LEU A 321 -15.14 4.85 -5.70
N LEU A 322 -14.75 3.86 -4.91
CA LEU A 322 -13.35 3.49 -4.74
C LEU A 322 -12.94 2.68 -5.97
N ARG A 323 -12.16 3.27 -6.89
CA ARG A 323 -11.88 2.61 -8.16
C ARG A 323 -10.56 1.83 -8.15
N ARG A 324 -10.58 0.71 -8.86
CA ARG A 324 -9.42 -0.13 -9.21
C ARG A 324 -9.23 -0.24 -10.72
N VAL A 325 -10.00 0.54 -11.47
CA VAL A 325 -9.98 0.59 -12.94
C VAL A 325 -9.19 1.82 -13.37
N ASP A 326 -8.33 1.60 -14.35
CA ASP A 326 -7.45 2.63 -14.89
C ASP A 326 -8.20 3.73 -15.65
N ASP A 327 -7.60 4.93 -15.65
CA ASP A 327 -8.22 6.16 -16.16
C ASP A 327 -8.85 5.98 -17.54
N THR A 328 -8.07 5.54 -18.52
CA THR A 328 -8.52 5.39 -19.91
C THR A 328 -9.66 4.37 -20.09
N TRP A 329 -9.86 3.48 -19.11
CA TRP A 329 -10.87 2.44 -19.17
C TRP A 329 -12.16 2.81 -18.42
N LEU A 330 -12.21 3.94 -17.70
CA LEU A 330 -13.32 4.31 -16.82
C LEU A 330 -14.64 4.61 -17.53
N ASP A 331 -14.61 5.18 -18.73
CA ASP A 331 -15.81 5.59 -19.45
C ASP A 331 -15.65 5.34 -20.96
N PRO A 332 -16.32 4.32 -21.53
CA PRO A 332 -16.23 4.05 -22.96
C PRO A 332 -16.89 5.11 -23.86
N LEU A 333 -17.70 6.02 -23.33
CA LEU A 333 -18.31 7.07 -24.15
C LEU A 333 -17.33 8.22 -24.46
N GLU A 334 -16.36 8.46 -23.58
CA GLU A 334 -15.46 9.62 -23.67
C GLU A 334 -13.99 9.24 -23.81
N LEU A 335 -13.60 8.04 -23.37
CA LEU A 335 -12.21 7.59 -23.33
C LEU A 335 -11.99 6.44 -24.33
N ARG A 336 -11.94 5.20 -23.85
CA ARG A 336 -11.67 4.02 -24.66
C ARG A 336 -12.97 3.30 -25.05
N PRO A 337 -13.41 3.35 -26.33
CA PRO A 337 -14.73 2.86 -26.74
C PRO A 337 -14.89 1.33 -26.67
N ASP A 338 -13.78 0.58 -26.74
CA ASP A 338 -13.75 -0.88 -26.54
C ASP A 338 -13.60 -1.27 -25.06
N SER A 339 -13.64 -0.30 -24.13
CA SER A 339 -13.62 -0.61 -22.69
C SER A 339 -14.89 -1.33 -22.26
N ILE A 340 -14.70 -2.51 -21.67
CA ILE A 340 -15.74 -3.28 -20.97
C ILE A 340 -15.65 -3.14 -19.44
N LEU A 341 -14.63 -2.43 -18.94
CA LEU A 341 -14.34 -2.32 -17.50
C LEU A 341 -15.00 -1.10 -16.86
N GLY A 342 -15.23 -0.07 -17.66
CA GLY A 342 -15.78 1.22 -17.23
C GLY A 342 -17.30 1.24 -17.15
N VAL A 343 -17.82 2.43 -16.81
CA VAL A 343 -19.25 2.71 -16.76
C VAL A 343 -19.55 3.83 -17.76
N PRO A 344 -20.39 3.59 -18.78
CA PRO A 344 -20.78 4.63 -19.75
C PRO A 344 -21.37 5.85 -19.05
N GLY A 345 -20.78 7.04 -19.30
CA GLY A 345 -21.21 8.33 -18.75
C GLY A 345 -20.67 8.64 -17.35
N LEU A 346 -19.72 7.86 -16.84
CA LEU A 346 -19.11 8.07 -15.53
C LEU A 346 -18.35 9.40 -15.44
N LEU A 347 -17.64 9.79 -16.50
CA LEU A 347 -16.90 11.06 -16.51
C LEU A 347 -17.87 12.25 -16.43
N GLN A 348 -18.98 12.18 -17.18
CA GLN A 348 -20.06 13.15 -17.08
C GLN A 348 -20.63 13.27 -15.66
N ALA A 349 -20.92 12.15 -14.99
CA ALA A 349 -21.39 12.14 -13.62
C ALA A 349 -20.37 12.74 -12.63
N ALA A 350 -19.08 12.47 -12.84
CA ALA A 350 -18.00 13.04 -12.04
C ALA A 350 -17.91 14.56 -12.20
N ARG A 351 -17.94 15.07 -13.44
CA ARG A 351 -17.93 16.51 -13.73
C ARG A 351 -19.15 17.24 -13.19
N ALA A 352 -20.31 16.58 -13.15
CA ALA A 352 -21.52 17.12 -12.53
C ALA A 352 -21.44 17.19 -11.00
N GLY A 353 -20.38 16.66 -10.37
CA GLY A 353 -20.23 16.62 -8.92
C GLY A 353 -21.18 15.63 -8.22
N GLU A 354 -21.76 14.70 -8.98
CA GLU A 354 -22.79 13.76 -8.50
C GLU A 354 -22.18 12.45 -7.98
N VAL A 355 -20.89 12.21 -8.19
CA VAL A 355 -20.17 11.06 -7.65
C VAL A 355 -18.75 11.44 -7.26
N VAL A 356 -18.31 10.98 -6.09
CA VAL A 356 -16.90 11.01 -5.70
C VAL A 356 -16.22 9.78 -6.29
N ILE A 357 -15.22 9.97 -7.13
CA ILE A 357 -14.37 8.89 -7.62
C ILE A 357 -13.03 9.01 -6.89
N ALA A 358 -12.65 7.95 -6.17
CA ALA A 358 -11.40 7.88 -5.44
C ALA A 358 -10.42 6.95 -6.16
N ASN A 359 -9.39 7.46 -6.87
CA ASN A 359 -9.05 8.88 -7.10
C ASN A 359 -9.76 9.50 -8.30
N ALA A 360 -9.78 10.84 -8.38
CA ALA A 360 -10.33 11.57 -9.51
C ALA A 360 -9.70 11.10 -10.83
N PRO A 361 -10.47 10.99 -11.93
CA PRO A 361 -9.91 10.62 -13.23
C PRO A 361 -8.86 11.63 -13.70
N GLY A 362 -7.76 11.15 -14.26
CA GLY A 362 -6.68 11.98 -14.77
C GLY A 362 -5.51 12.17 -13.80
N ALA A 363 -5.44 11.40 -12.73
CA ALA A 363 -4.33 11.44 -11.78
C ALA A 363 -3.08 10.69 -12.28
N GLY A 364 -3.21 9.80 -13.28
CA GLY A 364 -2.13 8.87 -13.65
C GLY A 364 -0.82 9.53 -14.12
N TRP A 365 -0.90 10.70 -14.78
CA TRP A 365 0.32 11.38 -15.26
C TRP A 365 1.28 11.80 -14.13
N LEU A 366 0.78 11.95 -12.90
CA LEU A 366 1.62 12.20 -11.72
C LEU A 366 2.53 11.03 -11.36
N GLU A 367 2.27 9.82 -11.87
CA GLU A 367 3.14 8.66 -11.67
C GLU A 367 4.39 8.69 -12.57
N SER A 368 4.51 9.67 -13.48
CA SER A 368 5.64 9.78 -14.40
C SER A 368 6.96 10.01 -13.65
N PRO A 369 7.97 9.13 -13.81
CA PRO A 369 9.28 9.31 -13.19
C PRO A 369 9.98 10.61 -13.62
N GLY A 370 9.66 11.12 -14.81
CA GLY A 370 10.21 12.38 -15.33
C GLY A 370 9.86 13.59 -14.48
N LEU A 371 8.79 13.52 -13.67
CA LEU A 371 8.36 14.64 -12.83
C LEU A 371 9.21 14.78 -11.54
N THR A 372 9.93 13.73 -11.14
CA THR A 372 10.66 13.68 -9.86
C THR A 372 11.65 14.82 -9.72
N ALA A 373 12.28 15.24 -10.82
CA ALA A 373 13.24 16.35 -10.85
C ALA A 373 12.62 17.72 -10.50
N PHE A 374 11.32 17.89 -10.71
CA PHE A 374 10.63 19.18 -10.58
C PHE A 374 10.00 19.39 -9.19
N TRP A 375 9.80 18.32 -8.41
CA TRP A 375 9.13 18.41 -7.10
C TRP A 375 9.76 19.37 -6.10
N PRO A 376 11.10 19.49 -5.97
CA PRO A 376 11.70 20.48 -5.08
C PRO A 376 11.28 21.92 -5.46
N GLY A 377 11.42 22.29 -6.73
CA GLY A 377 11.07 23.64 -7.20
C GLY A 377 9.57 23.94 -7.16
N VAL A 378 8.73 22.94 -7.44
CA VAL A 378 7.27 23.08 -7.32
C VAL A 378 6.85 23.26 -5.85
N ALA A 379 7.46 22.53 -4.91
CA ALA A 379 7.18 22.67 -3.49
C ALA A 379 7.59 24.05 -2.95
N GLU A 380 8.77 24.52 -3.33
CA GLU A 380 9.24 25.86 -2.98
C GLU A 380 8.33 26.94 -3.55
N SER A 381 7.92 26.83 -4.82
CA SER A 381 7.03 27.83 -5.43
C SER A 381 5.61 27.84 -4.84
N LEU A 382 5.05 26.68 -4.49
CA LEU A 382 3.67 26.60 -4.00
C LEU A 382 3.55 26.88 -2.50
N PHE A 383 4.55 26.47 -1.70
CA PHE A 383 4.46 26.51 -0.24
C PHE A 383 5.62 27.25 0.43
N GLY A 384 6.69 27.58 -0.28
CA GLY A 384 7.90 28.15 0.33
C GLY A 384 8.62 27.13 1.22
N GLU A 385 8.47 25.84 0.93
CA GLU A 385 8.98 24.73 1.75
C GLU A 385 9.88 23.82 0.91
N GLU A 386 10.96 23.33 1.54
CA GLU A 386 11.71 22.18 1.03
C GLU A 386 10.94 20.88 1.26
N LEU A 387 11.25 19.85 0.46
CA LEU A 387 10.66 18.53 0.62
C LEU A 387 11.17 17.86 1.91
N GLU A 388 10.26 17.52 2.82
CA GLU A 388 10.58 16.87 4.10
C GLU A 388 11.14 15.45 3.90
N LEU A 389 10.60 14.72 2.92
CA LEU A 389 11.16 13.45 2.47
C LEU A 389 11.89 13.66 1.14
N PRO A 390 13.19 13.31 1.05
CA PRO A 390 13.94 13.43 -0.17
C PRO A 390 13.41 12.47 -1.23
N SER A 391 13.62 12.83 -2.49
CA SER A 391 13.37 11.96 -3.65
C SER A 391 14.68 11.55 -4.27
N ILE A 392 14.70 10.38 -4.93
CA ILE A 392 15.88 9.96 -5.68
C ILE A 392 16.27 11.00 -6.73
N GLN A 393 17.58 11.20 -6.87
CA GLN A 393 18.11 12.10 -7.88
C GLN A 393 17.71 11.59 -9.27
N SER A 394 17.00 12.44 -10.00
CA SER A 394 16.41 12.11 -11.30
C SER A 394 16.66 13.26 -12.27
N TRP A 395 16.89 12.92 -13.54
CA TRP A 395 17.10 13.88 -14.62
C TRP A 395 16.04 13.72 -15.68
N TRP A 396 15.46 14.82 -16.13
CA TRP A 396 14.55 14.83 -17.26
C TRP A 396 15.34 14.95 -18.57
N CYS A 397 15.49 13.85 -19.30
CA CYS A 397 16.26 13.81 -20.56
C CYS A 397 15.59 14.54 -21.74
N GLY A 398 14.50 15.27 -21.50
CA GLY A 398 13.85 16.12 -22.51
C GLY A 398 14.39 17.56 -22.55
N GLU A 399 15.32 17.92 -21.67
CA GLU A 399 16.02 19.22 -21.67
C GLU A 399 17.45 19.08 -22.18
N GLU A 400 17.94 20.09 -22.91
CA GLU A 400 19.32 20.09 -23.45
C GLU A 400 20.37 20.03 -22.34
N SER A 401 20.11 20.61 -21.16
CA SER A 401 21.02 20.59 -20.01
C SER A 401 21.24 19.21 -19.40
N ALA A 402 20.43 18.21 -19.77
CA ALA A 402 20.59 16.83 -19.33
C ALA A 402 21.54 16.00 -20.21
N TRP A 403 22.03 16.56 -21.32
CA TRP A 403 22.86 15.89 -22.33
C TRP A 403 24.33 16.32 -22.33
#